data_AF-A0A947WAL5-F1
#
_entry.id   AF-A0A947WAL5-F1
#
_cell.length_a   1.000
_cell.length_b   1.000
_cell.length_c   1.000
_cell.angle_alpha   90.00
_cell.angle_beta   90.00
_cell.angle_gamma   90.00
#
_symmetry.space_group_name_H-M   'P 1'
#
loop_
_entity.id
_entity.type
_entity.pdbx_description
1 polymer ?
#
loop_
_entity_poly.entity_id
_entity_poly.type
_entity_poly.pdbx_seq_one_letter_code
_entity_poly.pdbx_strand_id
1 'polypeptide(L)' 'MKRVCSYCKKTYGEKEPFDDNSITHGACEECKNKMMEEIDKMPQEEPKLRKGSLREIPSPKKS' A
#
# COMPACT_ATOMS: atom_id res chain seq x y z
N MET A 1 -0.57 -0.29 18.80
CA MET A 1 -1.01 0.49 17.61
C MET A 1 -2.23 -0.17 16.98
N LYS A 2 -3.30 0.59 16.75
CA LYS A 2 -4.55 0.08 16.14
C LYS A 2 -4.46 0.12 14.61
N ARG A 3 -4.95 -0.91 13.92
CA ARG A 3 -5.02 -0.95 12.45
C ARG A 3 -6.44 -0.69 11.99
N VAL A 4 -6.60 0.39 11.25
CA VAL A 4 -7.87 0.80 10.66
C VAL A 4 -7.80 0.65 9.15
N CYS A 5 -8.85 0.09 8.55
CA CYS A 5 -8.95 -0.04 7.12
C CYS A 5 -9.22 1.33 6.49
N SER A 6 -8.41 1.74 5.52
CA SER A 6 -8.55 3.03 4.83
C SER A 6 -9.82 3.10 3.97
N TYR A 7 -10.38 1.95 3.62
CA TYR A 7 -11.52 1.84 2.70
C TYR A 7 -12.85 1.75 3.43
N CYS A 8 -12.98 0.80 4.36
CA CYS A 8 -14.22 0.60 5.12
C CYS A 8 -14.21 1.25 6.51
N LYS A 9 -13.08 1.86 6.92
CA LYS A 9 -12.89 2.54 8.22
C LYS A 9 -13.09 1.65 9.45
N LYS A 10 -13.15 0.33 9.27
CA LYS A 10 -13.22 -0.65 10.35
C LYS A 10 -11.84 -0.92 10.94
N THR A 11 -11.76 -1.06 12.25
CA THR A 11 -10.56 -1.60 12.92
C THR A 11 -10.51 -3.11 12.69
N TYR A 12 -9.38 -3.60 12.15
CA TYR A 12 -9.24 -5.02 11.76
C TYR A 12 -8.05 -5.71 12.43
N GLY A 13 -7.41 -5.04 13.39
CA GLY A 13 -6.38 -5.66 14.21
C GLY A 13 -5.59 -4.65 15.03
N GLU A 14 -4.69 -5.19 15.84
CA GLU A 14 -3.77 -4.44 16.67
C GLU A 14 -2.36 -4.99 16.43
N LYS A 15 -1.35 -4.12 16.46
CA LYS A 15 0.06 -4.50 16.36
C LYS A 15 0.82 -3.90 17.55
N GLU A 16 1.88 -4.57 17.97
CA GLU A 16 2.87 -4.01 18.89
C GLU A 16 3.47 -2.71 18.36
N PRO A 17 3.77 -1.71 19.22
CA PRO A 17 3.62 -1.72 20.68
C PRO A 17 2.15 -1.62 21.11
N PHE A 18 1.71 -2.46 22.07
CA PHE A 18 0.31 -2.47 22.53
C PHE A 18 -0.07 -1.23 23.36
N ASP A 19 0.92 -0.56 23.95
CA ASP A 19 0.75 0.68 24.72
C ASP A 19 0.56 1.92 23.82
N ASP A 20 0.93 1.79 22.53
CA ASP A 20 0.81 2.87 21.57
C ASP A 20 -0.61 2.92 20.98
N ASN A 21 -1.35 3.98 21.31
CA ASN A 21 -2.72 4.21 20.82
C ASN A 21 -2.78 4.82 19.41
N SER A 22 -1.66 4.95 18.69
CA SER A 22 -1.66 5.50 17.35
C SER A 22 -2.41 4.61 16.37
N ILE A 23 -3.07 5.25 15.40
CA ILE A 23 -3.84 4.60 14.35
C ILE A 23 -2.97 4.46 13.11
N THR A 24 -2.78 3.22 12.67
CA THR A 24 -2.15 2.88 11.40
C THR A 24 -3.24 2.54 10.39
N HIS A 25 -3.04 2.96 9.14
CA HIS A 25 -3.99 2.77 8.05
C HIS A 25 -3.52 1.63 7.14
N GLY A 26 -4.43 0.75 6.74
CA GLY A 26 -4.15 -0.35 5.82
C GLY A 26 -5.40 -0.82 5.07
N ALA A 27 -5.36 -2.01 4.48
CA ALA A 27 -6.52 -2.68 3.89
C ALA A 27 -6.86 -3.90 4.74
N CYS A 28 -8.12 -4.03 5.16
CA CYS A 28 -8.61 -5.28 5.75
C CYS A 28 -8.68 -6.37 4.67
N GLU A 29 -8.76 -7.63 5.10
CA GLU A 29 -8.80 -8.78 4.19
C GLU A 29 -9.98 -8.70 3.20
N GLU A 30 -11.15 -8.25 3.65
CA GLU A 30 -12.32 -8.04 2.76
C GLU A 30 -12.01 -7.05 1.63
N CYS A 31 -11.48 -5.87 1.97
CA CYS A 31 -11.17 -4.85 0.97
C CYS A 31 -10.01 -5.27 0.06
N LYS A 32 -9.03 -6.01 0.62
CA LYS A 32 -7.90 -6.55 -0.12
C LYS A 32 -8.36 -7.59 -1.14
N ASN A 33 -9.22 -8.52 -0.75
CA ASN A 33 -9.76 -9.54 -1.65
C ASN A 33 -10.60 -8.89 -2.76
N LYS A 34 -11.47 -7.94 -2.42
CA LYS A 34 -12.24 -7.21 -3.43
C LYS A 34 -11.35 -6.54 -4.47
N MET A 35 -10.25 -5.90 -4.05
CA MET A 35 -9.29 -5.31 -4.99
C MET A 35 -8.58 -6.36 -5.84
N MET A 36 -8.18 -7.48 -5.25
CA MET A 36 -7.53 -8.57 -6.00
C MET A 36 -8.46 -9.20 -7.03
N GLU A 37 -9.74 -9.41 -6.70
CA GLU A 37 -10.74 -9.91 -7.64
C GLU A 37 -10.97 -8.94 -8.81
N GLU A 38 -10.94 -7.63 -8.55
CA GLU A 38 -11.07 -6.62 -9.61
C GLU A 38 -9.83 -6.61 -10.51
N ILE A 39 -8.64 -6.83 -9.95
CA ILE A 39 -7.38 -6.94 -10.70
C ILE A 39 -7.37 -8.21 -11.57
N ASP A 40 -7.84 -9.34 -11.04
CA ASP A 40 -7.91 -10.62 -11.77
C ASP A 40 -8.84 -10.54 -12.99
N LYS A 41 -9.95 -9.80 -12.87
CA LYS A 41 -10.90 -9.56 -13.97
C LYS A 41 -10.39 -8.56 -15.00
N MET A 42 -9.29 -7.87 -14.72
CA MET A 42 -8.71 -6.91 -15.63
C MET A 42 -7.79 -7.64 -16.61
N PRO A 43 -8.02 -7.56 -17.94
CA PRO A 43 -7.08 -8.12 -18.90
C PRO A 43 -5.70 -7.52 -18.63
N GLN A 44 -4.69 -8.38 -18.54
CA GLN A 44 -3.29 -7.98 -18.33
C GLN A 44 -2.80 -7.21 -19.57
N GLU A 45 -3.16 -5.94 -19.68
CA GLU A 45 -2.43 -5.03 -20.54
C GLU A 45 -1.10 -4.76 -19.83
N GLU A 46 -0.05 -5.38 -20.38
CA GLU A 46 1.33 -5.13 -20.02
C GLU A 46 1.53 -3.63 -19.76
N PRO A 47 1.99 -3.23 -18.55
CA PRO A 47 2.18 -1.83 -18.25
C PRO A 47 3.10 -1.27 -19.31
N LYS A 48 2.57 -0.41 -20.19
CA LYS A 48 3.35 0.23 -21.25
C LYS A 48 4.35 1.12 -20.53
N LEU A 49 5.51 0.55 -20.22
CA LEU A 49 6.63 1.20 -19.60
C LEU A 49 6.88 2.46 -20.43
N ARG A 50 6.42 3.61 -19.94
CA ARG A 50 6.78 4.88 -20.56
C ARG A 50 8.28 4.96 -20.40
N LYS A 51 9.00 4.65 -21.47
CA LYS A 51 10.44 4.92 -21.61
C LYS A 51 10.59 6.44 -21.56
N GLY A 52 10.59 6.98 -20.35
CA GLY A 52 10.56 8.40 -20.07
C GLY A 52 11.46 8.70 -18.90
N SER A 53 12.75 8.84 -19.22
CA SER A 53 13.78 9.50 -18.43
C SER A 53 13.86 9.10 -16.95
N LEU A 54 14.62 8.04 -16.69
CA LEU A 54 15.34 7.92 -15.42
C LEU A 54 16.14 9.22 -15.24
N ARG A 55 15.63 10.17 -14.46
CA ARG A 55 16.45 11.31 -14.05
C ARG A 55 17.52 10.69 -13.17
N GLU A 56 18.77 10.74 -13.63
CA GLU A 56 19.91 10.36 -12.82
C GLU A 56 19.82 11.14 -11.51
N ILE A 57 19.55 10.44 -10.41
CA ILE A 57 19.62 11.02 -9.08
C ILE A 57 21.12 11.18 -8.82
N PRO A 58 21.68 12.40 -8.78
CA PRO A 58 23.10 12.56 -8.49
C PRO A 58 23.37 11.95 -7.12
N SER A 59 24.28 10.99 -7.07
CA SER A 59 24.67 10.33 -5.84
C SER A 59 25.23 11.37 -4.86
N PRO A 60 24.85 11.36 -3.57
CA PRO A 60 25.39 12.29 -2.60
C PRO A 60 26.91 12.06 -2.48
N LYS A 61 27.71 13.08 -2.80
CA LYS A 61 29.15 13.07 -2.56
C LYS A 61 29.35 12.94 -1.05
N LYS A 62 29.83 11.78 -0.60
CA LYS A 62 30.31 11.60 0.77
C LYS A 62 31.52 12.52 0.95
N SER A 63 31.41 13.46 1.88
CA SER A 63 32.47 14.37 2.30
C SER A 63 33.36 13.73 3.37
#